data_AF-X1H5V5-F1
#
_entry.id   AF-X1H5V5-F1
#
_cell.length_a   1.000
_cell.length_b   1.000
_cell.length_c   1.000
_cell.angle_alpha   90.00
_cell.angle_beta   90.00
_cell.angle_gamma   90.00
#
_symmetry.space_group_name_H-M   'P 1'
#
loop_
_entity.id
_entity.type
_entity.pdbx_description
1 polymer ?
#
loop_
_entity_poly.entity_id
_entity_poly.type
_entity_poly.pdbx_seq_one_letter_code
_entity_poly.pdbx_strand_id
1 'polypeptide(L)'
;TNIPVIYVGRINTKDDINNLLNKNKAEYLALGRSLIADPDFVGKYLGKAEGNITPCLACAEGCLGGVKSGQGLQCLVNPEVGQESYIVKKANNPNSWLDDGGFT
;
A
#
# COMPACT_ATOMS: atom_id res chain seq x y z
N THR A 1 -20.98 -0.64 -28.62
CA THR A 1 -19.64 -0.11 -28.32
C THR A 1 -19.05 -0.95 -27.22
N ASN A 2 -18.10 -1.84 -27.53
CA ASN A 2 -17.49 -2.76 -26.55
C ASN A 2 -15.99 -2.42 -26.44
N ILE A 3 -15.70 -1.29 -25.79
CA ILE A 3 -14.33 -0.85 -25.55
C ILE A 3 -14.03 -1.17 -24.07
N PRO A 4 -12.99 -1.95 -23.76
CA PRO A 4 -12.60 -2.22 -22.38
C PRO A 4 -12.28 -0.93 -21.62
N VAL A 5 -12.82 -0.80 -20.41
CA VAL A 5 -12.61 0.36 -19.53
C VAL A 5 -11.88 -0.07 -18.25
N ILE A 6 -10.90 0.73 -17.83
CA ILE A 6 -10.15 0.53 -16.59
C ILE A 6 -10.57 1.58 -15.58
N TYR A 7 -10.96 1.15 -14.39
CA TYR A 7 -11.31 2.03 -13.28
C TYR A 7 -10.07 2.37 -12.44
N VAL A 8 -9.96 3.65 -12.09
CA VAL A 8 -8.93 4.19 -11.19
C VAL A 8 -9.60 5.04 -10.11
N GLY A 9 -8.92 5.20 -8.97
CA GLY A 9 -9.29 6.18 -7.95
C GLY A 9 -9.48 5.57 -6.57
N ARG A 10 -8.52 5.83 -5.68
CA ARG A 10 -8.57 5.54 -4.24
C ARG A 10 -9.10 4.14 -3.87
N ILE A 11 -8.67 3.12 -4.62
CA ILE A 11 -8.96 1.72 -4.31
C ILE A 11 -7.97 1.27 -3.23
N ASN A 12 -8.39 1.28 -1.98
CA ASN A 12 -7.53 1.15 -0.80
C ASN A 12 -7.95 0.02 0.15
N THR A 13 -9.12 -0.57 -0.05
CA THR A 13 -9.68 -1.62 0.80
C THR A 13 -10.25 -2.77 -0.03
N LYS A 14 -10.51 -3.92 0.62
CA LYS A 14 -11.22 -5.04 -0.01
C LYS A 14 -12.63 -4.62 -0.45
N ASP A 15 -13.29 -3.76 0.34
CA ASP A 15 -14.63 -3.27 0.06
C ASP A 15 -14.67 -2.36 -1.17
N ASP A 16 -13.62 -1.56 -1.41
CA ASP A 16 -13.53 -0.75 -2.64
C ASP A 16 -13.54 -1.64 -3.88
N ILE A 17 -12.72 -2.71 -3.88
CA ILE A 17 -12.69 -3.68 -4.98
C ILE A 17 -14.06 -4.34 -5.13
N ASN A 18 -14.62 -4.86 -4.04
CA ASN A 18 -15.91 -5.57 -4.07
C ASN A 18 -17.03 -4.66 -4.58
N ASN A 19 -17.04 -3.40 -4.20
CA ASN A 19 -18.01 -2.42 -4.70
C ASN A 19 -17.82 -2.15 -6.20
N LEU A 20 -16.58 -1.98 -6.68
CA LEU A 20 -16.31 -1.71 -8.09
C LEU A 20 -16.64 -2.90 -8.99
N LEU A 21 -16.30 -4.12 -8.58
CA LEU A 21 -16.59 -5.34 -9.33
C LEU A 21 -18.10 -5.63 -9.34
N ASN A 22 -18.76 -5.58 -8.18
CA ASN A 22 -20.16 -6.03 -8.07
C ASN A 22 -21.18 -4.96 -8.48
N LYS A 23 -20.98 -3.69 -8.08
CA LYS A 23 -21.96 -2.62 -8.32
C LYS A 23 -21.70 -1.88 -9.63
N ASN A 24 -20.44 -1.56 -9.91
CA ASN A 24 -20.06 -0.75 -11.06
C ASN A 24 -19.68 -1.60 -12.29
N LYS A 25 -19.69 -2.93 -12.16
CA LYS A 25 -19.33 -3.88 -13.22
C LYS A 25 -17.98 -3.58 -13.86
N ALA A 26 -17.02 -3.13 -13.06
CA ALA A 26 -15.67 -2.87 -13.53
C ALA A 26 -15.01 -4.17 -13.98
N GLU A 27 -14.52 -4.20 -15.23
CA GLU A 27 -13.77 -5.35 -15.77
C GLU A 27 -12.30 -5.30 -15.38
N TYR A 28 -11.75 -4.08 -15.28
CA TYR A 28 -10.35 -3.85 -14.95
C TYR A 28 -10.22 -2.74 -13.90
N LEU A 29 -9.31 -2.96 -12.95
CA LEU A 29 -8.96 -2.00 -11.90
C LEU A 29 -7.47 -1.66 -12.03
N ALA A 30 -7.13 -0.38 -12.01
CA ALA A 30 -5.75 0.07 -11.93
C ALA A 30 -5.44 0.58 -10.53
N LEU A 31 -4.47 -0.08 -9.89
CA LEU A 31 -3.96 0.24 -8.58
C LEU A 31 -2.63 0.99 -8.72
N GLY A 32 -2.51 2.12 -8.02
CA GLY A 32 -1.30 2.95 -8.02
C GLY A 32 -0.72 3.05 -6.63
N ARG A 33 -1.07 4.14 -5.92
CA ARG A 33 -0.57 4.41 -4.56
C ARG A 33 -0.93 3.34 -3.53
N SER A 34 -1.96 2.53 -3.76
CA SER A 34 -2.27 1.37 -2.92
C SER A 34 -1.19 0.30 -2.98
N LEU A 35 -0.55 0.07 -4.13
CA LEU A 35 0.59 -0.86 -4.25
C LEU A 35 1.87 -0.30 -3.65
N ILE A 36 2.01 1.03 -3.60
CA ILE A 36 3.13 1.70 -2.91
C ILE A 36 2.96 1.54 -1.38
N ALA A 37 1.74 1.72 -0.88
CA ALA A 37 1.43 1.55 0.53
C ALA A 37 1.46 0.07 0.97
N ASP A 38 1.09 -0.86 0.09
CA ASP A 38 1.06 -2.28 0.37
C ASP A 38 1.42 -3.09 -0.90
N PRO A 39 2.65 -3.59 -1.02
CA PRO A 39 3.06 -4.36 -2.21
C PRO A 39 2.27 -5.66 -2.36
N ASP A 40 1.76 -6.22 -1.25
CA ASP A 40 1.00 -7.46 -1.22
C ASP A 40 -0.52 -7.24 -1.31
N PHE A 41 -0.99 -6.02 -1.56
CA PHE A 41 -2.40 -5.65 -1.59
C PHE A 41 -3.27 -6.65 -2.36
N VAL A 42 -2.87 -7.00 -3.59
CA VAL A 42 -3.60 -7.92 -4.46
C VAL A 42 -3.54 -9.35 -3.91
N GLY A 43 -2.38 -9.77 -3.40
CA GLY A 43 -2.22 -11.07 -2.74
C GLY A 43 -3.15 -11.21 -1.54
N LYS A 44 -3.18 -10.20 -0.65
CA LYS A 44 -4.03 -10.15 0.55
C LYS A 44 -5.52 -10.09 0.22
N TYR A 45 -5.89 -9.41 -0.87
CA TYR A 45 -7.26 -9.44 -1.38
C TYR A 45 -7.65 -10.84 -1.85
N LEU A 46 -6.79 -11.51 -2.63
CA LEU A 46 -7.03 -12.84 -3.18
C LEU A 46 -6.80 -14.00 -2.18
N GLY A 47 -6.38 -13.71 -0.95
CA GLY A 47 -6.03 -14.73 0.04
C GLY A 47 -4.74 -15.50 -0.28
N LYS A 48 -3.86 -14.93 -1.11
CA LYS A 48 -2.56 -15.49 -1.50
C LYS A 48 -1.38 -14.93 -0.70
N ALA A 49 -1.62 -13.91 0.10
CA ALA A 49 -0.68 -13.35 1.07
C ALA A 49 -1.39 -13.13 2.40
N GLU A 50 -0.66 -13.31 3.50
CA GLU A 50 -1.19 -13.15 4.85
C GLU A 50 -1.23 -11.68 5.30
N GLY A 51 -1.95 -11.43 6.38
CA GLY A 51 -2.04 -10.12 7.01
C GLY A 51 -3.14 -9.21 6.43
N ASN A 52 -3.23 -8.03 7.02
CA ASN A 52 -4.20 -7.01 6.64
C ASN A 52 -3.66 -6.11 5.52
N ILE A 53 -4.58 -5.57 4.73
CA ILE A 53 -4.25 -4.54 3.75
C ILE A 53 -3.84 -3.26 4.47
N THR A 54 -2.70 -2.68 4.10
CA THR A 54 -2.27 -1.36 4.56
C THR A 54 -2.82 -0.28 3.60
N PRO A 55 -3.86 0.47 3.97
CA PRO A 55 -4.51 1.40 3.05
C PRO A 55 -3.64 2.64 2.78
N CYS A 56 -3.63 3.10 1.53
CA CYS A 56 -3.02 4.39 1.22
C CYS A 56 -3.85 5.55 1.82
N LEU A 57 -3.21 6.40 2.63
CA LEU A 57 -3.84 7.57 3.25
C LEU A 57 -4.14 8.73 2.28
N ALA A 58 -3.78 8.57 1.01
CA ALA A 58 -3.86 9.61 -0.03
C ALA A 58 -3.10 10.91 0.28
N CYS A 59 -2.18 10.91 1.26
CA CYS A 59 -1.48 12.11 1.76
C CYS A 59 -0.62 12.83 0.71
N ALA A 60 -0.11 12.11 -0.30
CA ALA A 60 0.76 12.65 -1.36
C ALA A 60 2.12 13.20 -0.91
N GLU A 61 2.45 13.14 0.39
CA GLU A 61 3.72 13.64 0.95
C GLU A 61 4.93 12.83 0.47
N GLY A 62 5.07 11.57 0.88
CA GLY A 62 6.23 10.75 0.52
C GLY A 62 6.26 10.32 -0.95
N CYS A 63 5.09 10.10 -1.55
CA CYS A 63 5.03 9.60 -2.93
C CYS A 63 5.24 10.73 -3.93
N LEU A 64 4.22 11.56 -4.16
CA LEU A 64 4.31 12.66 -5.12
C LEU A 64 5.25 13.77 -4.63
N GLY A 65 5.18 14.13 -3.35
CA GLY A 65 6.03 15.16 -2.75
C GLY A 65 7.50 14.77 -2.75
N GLY A 66 7.83 13.54 -2.33
CA GLY A 66 9.21 13.02 -2.34
C GLY A 66 9.81 12.99 -3.76
N VAL A 67 9.05 12.55 -4.76
CA VAL A 67 9.50 12.58 -6.16
C VAL A 67 9.72 14.02 -6.63
N LYS A 68 8.79 14.93 -6.34
CA LYS A 68 8.90 16.34 -6.73
C LYS A 68 10.05 17.08 -6.06
N SER A 69 10.39 16.71 -4.81
CA SER A 69 11.50 17.32 -4.06
C SER A 69 12.86 16.72 -4.40
N GLY A 70 12.91 15.70 -5.27
CA GLY A 70 14.15 15.01 -5.63
C GLY A 70 14.65 14.00 -4.59
N GLN A 71 13.86 13.73 -3.55
CA GLN A 71 14.18 12.74 -2.51
C GLN A 71 13.88 11.30 -2.95
N GLY A 72 13.19 11.13 -4.08
CA GLY A 72 12.78 9.82 -4.60
C GLY A 72 11.40 9.40 -4.11
N LEU A 73 10.98 8.20 -4.49
CA LEU A 73 9.68 7.67 -4.09
C LEU A 73 9.74 7.16 -2.66
N GLN A 74 8.80 7.62 -1.82
CA GLN A 74 8.63 7.16 -0.44
C GLN A 74 7.13 6.97 -0.10
N CYS A 75 6.84 6.44 1.08
CA CYS A 75 5.49 6.31 1.58
C CYS A 75 5.41 6.54 3.09
N LEU A 76 4.38 7.26 3.54
CA LEU A 76 4.20 7.58 4.96
C LEU A 76 3.85 6.34 5.80
N VAL A 77 3.11 5.39 5.22
CA VAL A 77 2.65 4.17 5.93
C VAL A 77 3.48 2.94 5.59
N ASN A 78 4.35 3.04 4.59
CA ASN A 78 5.26 1.97 4.19
C ASN A 78 6.70 2.51 4.15
N PRO A 79 7.45 2.39 5.26
CA PRO A 79 8.81 2.92 5.35
C PRO A 79 9.83 2.15 4.49
N GLU A 80 9.46 1.00 3.92
CA GLU A 80 10.34 0.21 3.06
C GLU A 80 10.45 0.79 1.63
N VAL A 81 9.53 1.67 1.23
CA VAL A 81 9.55 2.27 -0.12
C VAL A 81 10.79 3.16 -0.29
N GLY A 82 11.61 2.83 -1.29
CA GLY A 82 12.91 3.46 -1.53
C GLY A 82 14.04 2.90 -0.66
N GLN A 83 13.79 1.87 0.15
CA GLN A 83 14.74 1.18 1.01
C GLN A 83 14.71 -0.33 0.80
N GLU A 84 14.18 -0.83 -0.32
CA GLU A 84 13.89 -2.24 -0.55
C GLU A 84 15.15 -3.14 -0.53
N SER A 85 16.33 -2.55 -0.77
CA SER A 85 17.61 -3.26 -0.68
C SER A 85 18.11 -3.43 0.76
N TYR A 86 17.55 -2.70 1.72
CA TYR A 86 17.95 -2.77 3.12
C TYR A 86 17.37 -4.03 3.78
N ILE A 87 18.25 -4.94 4.20
CA ILE A 87 17.83 -6.21 4.80
C ILE A 87 17.84 -6.08 6.32
N VAL A 88 16.66 -6.13 6.94
CA VAL A 88 16.52 -6.24 8.39
C VAL A 88 16.99 -7.63 8.83
N LYS A 89 18.01 -7.65 9.70
CA LYS A 89 18.54 -8.89 10.27
C LYS A 89 18.05 -9.08 11.69
N LYS A 90 17.78 -10.33 12.07
CA LYS A 90 17.48 -10.70 13.45
C LYS A 90 18.65 -10.28 14.35
N ALA A 91 18.34 -9.66 15.49
CA ALA A 91 19.34 -9.30 16.48
C ALA A 91 20.00 -10.55 17.07
N ASN A 92 21.33 -10.54 17.18
CA ASN A 92 22.10 -11.65 17.74
C ASN A 92 21.89 -11.82 19.26
N ASN A 93 21.67 -10.69 19.96
CA ASN A 93 21.39 -10.66 21.40
C ASN A 93 20.06 -9.93 21.61
N PRO A 94 18.96 -10.64 21.92
CA PRO A 94 17.67 -10.01 22.16
C PRO A 94 17.67 -9.29 23.52
N ASN A 95 17.51 -7.97 23.49
CA ASN A 95 17.27 -7.16 24.69
C ASN A 95 15.77 -7.08 24.96
N SER A 96 15.38 -6.94 26.23
CA SER A 96 14.03 -6.53 26.61
C SER A 96 13.86 -5.03 26.35
N TRP A 97 12.92 -4.68 25.48
CA TRP A 97 12.59 -3.29 25.17
C TRP A 97 11.27 -2.93 25.83
N LEU A 98 11.22 -1.76 26.46
CA LEU A 98 9.99 -1.13 26.89
C LEU A 98 9.69 -0.01 25.89
N ASP A 99 8.53 -0.08 25.25
CA ASP A 99 7.99 1.03 24.48
C ASP A 99 7.04 1.81 25.39
N ASP A 100 7.39 3.06 25.69
CA ASP A 100 6.59 3.98 26.50
C ASP A 100 5.69 4.89 25.64
N GLY A 101 5.78 4.78 24.31
CA GLY A 101 5.08 5.62 23.34
C GLY A 101 3.87 4.94 22.70
N GLY A 102 2.67 5.28 23.16
CA GLY A 102 1.43 4.96 22.45
C GLY A 102 1.04 6.06 21.46
N PHE A 103 0.82 5.72 20.19
CA PHE A 103 0.07 6.57 19.26
C PHE A 103 -1.43 6.27 19.44
N THR A 104 -2.15 7.20 20.06
CA THR A 104 -3.63 7.19 20.15
C THR A 104 -4.27 7.78 18.90
#